data_AF-A0A1F3D2Y5-F1
#
_entry.id   AF-A0A1F3D2Y5-F1
#
_cell.length_a   1.000
_cell.length_b   1.000
_cell.length_c   1.000
_cell.angle_alpha   90.00
_cell.angle_beta   90.00
_cell.angle_gamma   90.00
#
_symmetry.space_group_name_H-M   'P 1'
#
loop_
_entity.id
_entity.type
_entity.pdbx_description
1 polymer ?
#
loop_
_entity_poly.entity_id
_entity_poly.type
_entity_poly.pdbx_seq_one_letter_code
_entity_poly.pdbx_strand_id
1 'polypeptide(L)'
;MLKDILAISGEPGLFRFIAQGKNSLIVEHLETKKRSSAFGSAKVSSLEDIAIFTDKEDIPLAKVFDLIYDKENGNLAIDGKTDGSKLKAWFEEILPDYDKDKVYTSDIKKIAVWYNTLHKLNLLLKEEAEPASEAAETEVSKPVKKGKAATKKKKPAAPKSKE
;
A
#
# COMPACT_ATOMS: atom_id res chain seq x y z
N MET A 1 -5.94 8.26 14.49
CA MET A 1 -6.84 7.29 13.82
C MET A 1 -6.13 6.38 12.80
N LEU A 2 -4.82 6.48 12.57
CA LEU A 2 -4.07 5.59 11.64
C LEU A 2 -3.36 4.41 12.33
N LYS A 3 -3.33 4.40 13.66
CA LYS A 3 -2.55 3.49 14.51
C LYS A 3 -2.85 2.01 14.29
N ASP A 4 -4.11 1.70 14.00
CA ASP A 4 -4.57 0.33 13.76
C ASP A 4 -4.62 -0.05 12.27
N ILE A 5 -4.22 0.85 11.38
CA ILE A 5 -4.22 0.59 9.93
C ILE A 5 -2.84 0.13 9.49
N LEU A 6 -2.82 -0.99 8.78
CA LEU A 6 -1.66 -1.72 8.33
C LEU A 6 -1.66 -1.80 6.80
N ALA A 7 -0.47 -1.62 6.24
CA ALA A 7 -0.16 -1.94 4.86
C ALA A 7 0.70 -3.22 4.82
N ILE A 8 0.31 -4.17 3.97
CA ILE A 8 1.04 -5.43 3.78
C ILE A 8 1.69 -5.40 2.41
N SER A 9 3.02 -5.44 2.37
CA SER A 9 3.75 -5.42 1.10
C SER A 9 3.39 -6.64 0.24
N GLY A 10 2.84 -6.40 -0.94
CA GLY A 10 2.45 -7.44 -1.91
C GLY A 10 0.97 -7.80 -1.90
N GLU A 11 0.22 -7.35 -0.90
CA GLU A 11 -1.25 -7.34 -0.95
C GLU A 11 -1.75 -5.94 -1.32
N PRO A 12 -2.70 -5.83 -2.28
CA PRO A 12 -3.36 -4.56 -2.54
C PRO A 12 -4.33 -4.23 -1.40
N GLY A 13 -4.48 -2.94 -1.11
CA GLY A 13 -5.41 -2.44 -0.11
C GLY A 13 -4.78 -2.17 1.25
N LEU A 14 -5.65 -1.92 2.21
CA LEU A 14 -5.31 -1.59 3.59
C LEU A 14 -6.06 -2.53 4.54
N PHE A 15 -5.43 -2.80 5.67
CA PHE A 15 -5.91 -3.78 6.63
C PHE A 15 -5.98 -3.16 8.01
N ARG A 16 -7.01 -3.48 8.78
CA ARG A 16 -7.08 -3.13 10.20
C ARG A 16 -6.51 -4.26 11.04
N PHE A 17 -5.70 -3.92 12.02
CA PHE A 17 -5.25 -4.86 13.03
C PHE A 17 -6.43 -5.32 13.90
N ILE A 18 -6.57 -6.64 14.10
CA ILE A 18 -7.60 -7.22 14.98
C ILE A 18 -6.98 -7.91 16.18
N ALA A 19 -6.04 -8.83 15.93
CA ALA A 19 -5.39 -9.59 17.00
C ALA A 19 -4.06 -10.18 16.53
N GLN A 20 -3.17 -10.47 17.48
CA GLN A 20 -1.94 -11.20 17.22
C GLN A 20 -2.12 -12.68 17.56
N GLY A 21 -1.89 -13.55 16.57
CA GLY A 21 -1.79 -15.00 16.74
C GLY A 21 -0.36 -15.45 17.06
N LYS A 22 -0.16 -16.76 17.20
CA LYS A 22 1.14 -17.34 17.61
C LYS A 22 2.28 -17.12 16.60
N ASN A 23 1.95 -17.03 15.30
CA ASN A 23 2.93 -16.79 14.23
C ASN A 23 2.32 -16.01 13.06
N SER A 24 1.22 -15.30 13.33
CA SER A 24 0.43 -14.57 12.35
C SER A 24 -0.27 -13.39 13.01
N LEU A 25 -0.62 -12.39 12.20
CA LEU A 25 -1.45 -11.27 12.59
C LEU A 25 -2.83 -11.47 11.95
N ILE A 26 -3.87 -11.47 12.77
CA ILE A 26 -5.25 -11.46 12.30
C ILE A 26 -5.57 -10.02 11.94
N VAL A 27 -5.86 -9.82 10.65
CA VAL A 27 -6.15 -8.52 10.07
C VAL A 27 -7.48 -8.54 9.35
N GLU A 28 -8.13 -7.40 9.23
CA GLU A 28 -9.40 -7.22 8.55
C GLU A 28 -9.21 -6.27 7.37
N HIS A 29 -9.51 -6.70 6.16
CA HIS A 29 -9.41 -5.83 5.00
C HIS A 29 -10.42 -4.67 5.11
N LEU A 30 -9.96 -3.43 4.94
CA LEU A 30 -10.80 -2.26 5.18
C LEU A 30 -12.01 -2.16 4.22
N GLU A 31 -11.82 -2.42 2.92
CA GLU A 31 -12.91 -2.32 1.94
C GLU A 31 -13.89 -3.50 2.01
N THR A 32 -13.39 -4.74 2.07
CA THR A 32 -14.23 -5.95 2.01
C THR A 32 -14.71 -6.43 3.38
N LYS A 33 -14.19 -5.85 4.48
CA LYS A 33 -14.40 -6.30 5.87
C LYS A 33 -14.11 -7.79 6.11
N LYS A 34 -13.38 -8.44 5.19
CA LYS A 34 -13.00 -9.85 5.31
C LYS A 34 -11.77 -9.98 6.19
N ARG A 35 -11.82 -10.93 7.13
CA ARG A 35 -10.70 -11.25 7.99
C ARG A 35 -9.75 -12.20 7.28
N SER A 36 -8.47 -11.88 7.33
CA SER A 36 -7.38 -12.69 6.80
C SER A 36 -6.26 -12.81 7.84
N SER A 37 -5.40 -13.81 7.66
CA SER A 37 -4.25 -14.04 8.52
C SER A 37 -2.99 -13.65 7.74
N ALA A 38 -2.39 -12.53 8.09
CA ALA A 38 -1.09 -12.13 7.58
C ALA A 38 -0.01 -12.94 8.29
N PHE A 39 0.90 -13.57 7.53
CA PHE A 39 2.00 -14.32 8.14
C PHE A 39 2.98 -13.35 8.79
N GLY A 40 3.55 -13.68 9.95
CA GLY A 40 4.52 -12.79 10.63
C GLY A 40 5.79 -12.51 9.81
N SER A 41 6.05 -13.29 8.75
CA SER A 41 7.13 -13.04 7.79
C SER A 41 6.79 -12.02 6.70
N ALA A 42 5.52 -11.65 6.56
CA ALA A 42 5.12 -10.61 5.63
C ALA A 42 5.63 -9.26 6.14
N LYS A 43 6.05 -8.37 5.22
CA LYS A 43 6.44 -7.01 5.59
C LYS A 43 5.16 -6.22 5.86
N VAL A 44 4.76 -6.19 7.12
CA VAL A 44 3.63 -5.44 7.64
C VAL A 44 4.16 -4.12 8.18
N SER A 45 3.61 -3.01 7.71
CA SER A 45 3.96 -1.66 8.15
C SER A 45 2.71 -0.95 8.60
N SER A 46 2.72 -0.36 9.80
CA SER A 46 1.63 0.48 10.28
C SER A 46 1.68 1.82 9.56
N LEU A 47 0.53 2.35 9.14
CA LEU A 47 0.49 3.63 8.42
C LEU A 47 1.00 4.80 9.28
N GLU A 48 0.87 4.69 10.61
CA GLU A 48 1.38 5.69 11.54
C GLU A 48 2.91 5.69 11.68
N ASP A 49 3.56 4.56 11.39
CA ASP A 49 5.03 4.41 11.45
C ASP A 49 5.70 4.89 10.14
N ILE A 50 4.93 5.01 9.06
CA ILE A 50 5.45 5.44 7.77
C ILE A 50 5.62 6.96 7.76
N ALA A 51 6.83 7.42 7.45
CA ALA A 51 7.15 8.82 7.20
C ALA A 51 7.76 9.00 5.81
N ILE A 52 7.55 10.17 5.23
CA ILE A 52 8.10 10.61 3.97
C ILE A 52 9.34 11.46 4.25
N PHE A 53 10.45 11.08 3.64
CA PHE A 53 11.69 11.83 3.74
C PHE A 53 11.55 13.15 2.98
N THR A 54 11.88 14.24 3.66
CA THR A 54 12.07 15.56 3.04
C THR A 54 13.49 16.04 3.27
N ASP A 55 13.88 17.11 2.59
CA ASP A 55 15.23 17.71 2.72
C ASP A 55 15.54 18.16 4.16
N LYS A 56 14.50 18.58 4.90
CA LYS A 56 14.63 19.08 6.28
C LYS A 56 14.37 18.00 7.33
N GLU A 57 13.17 17.44 7.32
CA GLU A 57 12.66 16.56 8.38
C GLU A 57 11.67 15.52 7.84
N ASP A 58 11.57 14.36 8.50
CA ASP A 58 10.66 13.30 8.08
C ASP A 58 9.22 13.70 8.40
N ILE A 59 8.36 13.77 7.38
CA ILE A 59 6.96 14.12 7.57
C ILE A 59 6.14 12.83 7.71
N PRO A 60 5.40 12.63 8.81
CA PRO A 60 4.59 11.44 8.99
C PRO A 60 3.47 11.40 7.95
N LEU A 61 3.13 10.19 7.49
CA LEU A 61 2.14 9.98 6.43
C LEU A 61 0.77 10.60 6.76
N ALA A 62 0.41 10.65 8.05
CA ALA A 62 -0.78 11.35 8.54
C ALA A 62 -0.85 12.81 8.04
N LYS A 63 0.25 13.55 8.17
CA LYS A 63 0.34 14.96 7.75
C LYS A 63 0.31 15.08 6.22
N VAL A 64 0.91 14.12 5.53
CA VAL A 64 0.86 14.07 4.06
C VAL A 64 -0.58 13.91 3.57
N PHE A 65 -1.37 13.04 4.19
CA PHE A 65 -2.79 12.89 3.86
C PHE A 65 -3.60 14.15 4.13
N ASP A 66 -3.33 14.88 5.22
CA ASP A 66 -3.92 16.19 5.48
C ASP A 66 -3.62 17.20 4.36
N LEU A 67 -2.37 17.25 3.89
CA LEU A 67 -1.96 18.13 2.79
C LEU A 67 -2.63 17.75 1.47
N ILE A 68 -2.73 16.45 1.19
CA ILE A 68 -3.47 15.95 0.01
C ILE A 68 -4.94 16.34 0.10
N TYR A 69 -5.55 16.18 1.28
CA TYR A 69 -6.95 16.53 1.50
C TYR A 69 -7.23 18.02 1.29
N ASP A 70 -6.34 18.89 1.78
CA ASP A 70 -6.44 20.34 1.59
C ASP A 70 -6.31 20.71 0.10
N LYS A 71 -5.31 20.14 -0.59
CA LYS A 71 -5.04 20.39 -2.00
C LYS A 71 -6.16 19.92 -2.92
N GLU A 72 -6.70 18.72 -2.67
CA GLU A 72 -7.82 18.15 -3.44
C GLU A 72 -9.18 18.66 -2.92
N ASN A 73 -9.20 19.51 -1.90
CA ASN A 73 -10.41 20.09 -1.31
C ASN A 73 -11.43 19.03 -0.85
N GLY A 74 -10.92 17.96 -0.23
CA GLY A 74 -11.72 16.82 0.21
C GLY A 74 -12.23 15.93 -0.93
N ASN A 75 -11.54 15.94 -2.07
CA ASN A 75 -11.75 14.96 -3.14
C ASN A 75 -10.73 13.83 -3.10
N LEU A 76 -10.98 12.83 -3.95
CA LEU A 76 -10.06 11.73 -4.23
C LEU A 76 -8.81 12.24 -4.94
N ALA A 77 -7.65 11.71 -4.56
CA ALA A 77 -6.38 11.96 -5.23
C ALA A 77 -6.30 11.30 -6.61
N ILE A 78 -5.26 11.68 -7.36
CA ILE A 78 -4.92 11.10 -8.67
C ILE A 78 -4.90 9.56 -8.65
N ASP A 79 -5.35 8.93 -9.75
CA ASP A 79 -5.35 7.48 -9.86
C ASP A 79 -3.91 6.92 -9.87
N GLY A 80 -3.67 5.89 -9.05
CA GLY A 80 -2.35 5.26 -8.93
C GLY A 80 -1.88 4.54 -10.20
N LYS A 81 -2.71 4.35 -11.24
CA LYS A 81 -2.29 3.79 -12.54
C LYS A 81 -1.83 4.87 -13.53
N THR A 82 -1.83 6.14 -13.15
CA THR A 82 -1.28 7.22 -13.97
C THR A 82 0.22 7.07 -14.19
N ASP A 83 0.72 7.74 -15.23
CA ASP A 83 2.14 7.77 -15.57
C ASP A 83 3.01 8.22 -14.38
N GLY A 84 4.17 7.59 -14.22
CA GLY A 84 5.08 7.90 -13.11
C GLY A 84 5.50 9.37 -13.05
N SER A 85 5.62 10.04 -14.19
CA SER A 85 5.93 11.47 -14.25
C SER A 85 4.78 12.34 -13.73
N LYS A 86 3.51 11.96 -14.00
CA LYS A 86 2.33 12.68 -13.49
C LYS A 86 2.21 12.52 -11.98
N LEU A 87 2.48 11.31 -11.47
CA LEU A 87 2.50 11.05 -10.03
C LEU A 87 3.54 11.91 -9.31
N LYS A 88 4.74 12.04 -9.87
CA LYS A 88 5.79 12.91 -9.30
C LYS A 88 5.39 14.38 -9.33
N ALA A 89 4.88 14.87 -10.46
CA ALA A 89 4.44 16.27 -10.57
C ALA A 89 3.32 16.61 -9.59
N TRP A 90 2.33 15.72 -9.44
CA TRP A 90 1.27 15.85 -8.44
C TRP A 90 1.83 15.85 -7.02
N PHE A 91 2.77 14.95 -6.70
CA PHE A 91 3.36 14.90 -5.37
C PHE A 91 4.24 16.13 -5.07
N GLU A 92 4.97 16.65 -6.06
CA GLU A 92 5.72 17.91 -5.98
C GLU A 92 4.82 19.11 -5.67
N GLU A 93 3.59 19.12 -6.18
CA GLU A 93 2.61 20.18 -5.89
C GLU A 93 2.09 20.16 -4.45
N ILE A 94 2.14 19.02 -3.78
CA ILE A 94 1.68 18.83 -2.40
C ILE A 94 2.84 19.02 -1.43
N LEU A 95 3.97 18.40 -1.74
CA LEU A 95 5.19 18.44 -0.97
C LEU A 95 6.35 18.68 -1.94
N PRO A 96 6.74 19.94 -2.21
CA PRO A 96 7.88 20.23 -3.07
C PRO A 96 9.23 19.87 -2.42
N ASP A 97 9.29 19.86 -1.08
CA ASP A 97 10.51 19.59 -0.29
C ASP A 97 10.84 18.09 -0.12
N TYR A 98 10.06 17.16 -0.70
CA TYR A 98 10.32 15.73 -0.53
C TYR A 98 11.62 15.27 -1.22
N ASP A 99 12.25 14.25 -0.63
CA ASP A 99 13.48 13.66 -1.15
C ASP A 99 13.19 12.70 -2.32
N LYS A 100 13.57 13.13 -3.54
CA LYS A 100 13.35 12.37 -4.79
C LYS A 100 14.23 11.12 -4.92
N ASP A 101 15.30 11.00 -4.15
CA ASP A 101 16.21 9.85 -4.17
C ASP A 101 15.69 8.72 -3.29
N LYS A 102 15.09 9.07 -2.15
CA LYS A 102 14.50 8.13 -1.19
C LYS A 102 13.06 7.77 -1.49
N VAL A 103 12.28 8.69 -2.05
CA VAL A 103 10.86 8.49 -2.33
C VAL A 103 10.68 8.05 -3.77
N TYR A 104 10.47 6.75 -3.97
CA TYR A 104 10.26 6.21 -5.31
C TYR A 104 8.83 6.46 -5.82
N THR A 105 8.67 6.43 -7.14
CA THR A 105 7.35 6.53 -7.80
C THR A 105 6.37 5.47 -7.30
N SER A 106 6.87 4.29 -6.92
CA SER A 106 6.05 3.21 -6.34
C SER A 106 5.49 3.56 -4.96
N ASP A 107 6.22 4.35 -4.17
CA ASP A 107 5.76 4.84 -2.87
C ASP A 107 4.70 5.92 -3.06
N ILE A 108 4.93 6.88 -3.96
CA ILE A 108 3.92 7.89 -4.34
C ILE A 108 2.62 7.21 -4.82
N LYS A 109 2.76 6.19 -5.68
CA LYS A 109 1.62 5.39 -6.14
C LYS A 109 0.87 4.71 -5.00
N LYS A 110 1.59 4.14 -4.03
CA LYS A 110 0.98 3.51 -2.85
C LYS A 110 0.24 4.54 -2.00
N ILE A 111 0.83 5.71 -1.76
CA ILE A 111 0.24 6.81 -0.99
C ILE A 111 -1.07 7.28 -1.62
N ALA A 112 -1.11 7.51 -2.94
CA ALA A 112 -2.32 7.92 -3.65
C ALA A 112 -3.44 6.88 -3.53
N VAL A 113 -3.12 5.58 -3.68
CA VAL A 113 -4.08 4.49 -3.50
C VAL A 113 -4.59 4.43 -2.06
N TRP A 114 -3.70 4.52 -1.07
CA TRP A 114 -4.08 4.51 0.34
C TRP A 114 -4.97 5.68 0.72
N TYR A 115 -4.62 6.89 0.29
CA TYR A 115 -5.45 8.08 0.47
C TYR A 115 -6.85 7.86 -0.12
N ASN A 116 -6.94 7.38 -1.37
CA ASN A 116 -8.23 7.11 -2.00
C ASN A 116 -9.06 6.05 -1.25
N THR A 117 -8.44 4.97 -0.78
CA THR A 117 -9.13 3.95 0.02
C THR A 117 -9.62 4.52 1.35
N LEU A 118 -8.79 5.29 2.07
CA LEU A 118 -9.18 5.87 3.35
C LEU A 118 -10.25 6.96 3.18
N HIS A 119 -10.18 7.75 2.11
CA HIS A 119 -11.17 8.77 1.77
C HIS A 119 -12.55 8.14 1.50
N LYS A 120 -12.60 7.08 0.67
CA LYS A 120 -13.84 6.34 0.38
C LYS A 120 -14.50 5.73 1.61
N LEU A 121 -13.72 5.42 2.63
CA LEU A 121 -14.20 4.84 3.87
C LEU A 121 -14.47 5.89 4.95
N ASN A 122 -14.35 7.18 4.63
CA ASN A 122 -14.43 8.29 5.58
C ASN A 122 -13.52 8.09 6.81
N LEU A 123 -12.36 7.46 6.62
CA LEU A 123 -11.36 7.22 7.68
C LEU A 123 -10.28 8.32 7.72
N LEU A 124 -10.31 9.27 6.78
CA LEU A 124 -9.44 10.45 6.74
C LEU A 124 -9.99 11.64 7.54
N LEU A 125 -10.98 11.43 8.40
CA LEU A 125 -11.62 12.53 9.11
C LEU A 125 -10.62 13.26 10.01
N LYS A 126 -10.27 14.48 9.59
CA LYS A 126 -10.04 15.62 10.49
C LYS A 126 -11.27 15.69 11.40
N GLU A 127 -11.07 15.93 12.69
CA GLU A 127 -12.06 15.80 13.78
C GLU A 127 -13.31 16.73 13.67
N GLU A 128 -13.79 17.08 12.48
CA GLU A 128 -15.03 17.83 12.31
C GLU A 128 -15.79 17.39 11.04
N ALA A 129 -17.04 16.97 11.26
CA ALA A 129 -18.14 16.72 10.32
C ALA A 129 -18.41 15.29 9.80
N GLU A 130 -19.61 14.84 10.17
CA GLU A 130 -20.31 13.57 9.95
C GLU A 130 -20.68 13.23 8.47
N PRO A 131 -21.19 12.01 8.19
CA PRO A 131 -20.89 11.23 6.98
C PRO A 131 -22.00 11.27 5.91
N ALA A 132 -21.62 11.03 4.65
CA ALA A 132 -22.54 10.49 3.63
C ALA A 132 -21.76 9.98 2.41
N SER A 133 -21.66 8.66 2.23
CA SER A 133 -22.39 7.95 1.17
C SER A 133 -21.90 6.51 1.08
N GLU A 134 -22.86 5.61 1.32
CA GLU A 134 -22.81 4.19 1.04
C GLU A 134 -22.84 3.91 -0.48
N ALA A 135 -22.46 2.68 -0.84
CA ALA A 135 -22.66 1.97 -2.12
C ALA A 135 -21.64 2.18 -3.27
N ALA A 136 -20.82 1.15 -3.51
CA ALA A 136 -20.97 0.29 -4.69
C ALA A 136 -20.08 -0.96 -4.58
N GLU A 137 -20.72 -2.12 -4.40
CA GLU A 137 -20.21 -3.43 -4.75
C GLU A 137 -19.80 -3.48 -6.23
N THR A 138 -18.69 -4.15 -6.54
CA THR A 138 -18.65 -5.01 -7.74
C THR A 138 -17.62 -6.11 -7.60
N GLU A 139 -18.03 -7.25 -8.12
CA GLU A 139 -17.59 -8.59 -7.81
C GLU A 139 -16.15 -8.95 -8.19
N VAL A 140 -15.69 -9.91 -7.42
CA VAL A 140 -14.55 -10.80 -7.64
C VAL A 140 -14.71 -11.56 -8.97
N SER A 141 -13.65 -11.57 -9.78
CA SER A 141 -13.36 -12.70 -10.67
C SER A 141 -11.85 -12.83 -10.86
N LYS A 142 -11.24 -13.69 -10.03
CA LYS A 142 -10.02 -14.44 -10.34
C LYS A 142 -10.43 -15.90 -10.49
N PRO A 143 -9.78 -16.65 -11.39
CA PRO A 143 -8.82 -17.58 -10.82
C PRO A 143 -7.47 -17.56 -11.55
N VAL A 144 -6.41 -17.55 -10.73
CA VAL A 144 -5.05 -17.90 -11.12
C VAL A 144 -4.91 -19.42 -11.00
N LYS A 145 -4.46 -20.09 -12.05
CA LYS A 145 -3.78 -21.39 -11.92
C LYS A 145 -2.30 -21.21 -12.28
N LYS A 146 -1.45 -21.24 -11.25
CA LYS A 146 -0.02 -21.58 -11.34
C LYS A 146 0.13 -23.10 -11.26
N GLY A 147 0.92 -23.69 -12.15
CA GLY A 147 1.65 -24.94 -11.93
C GLY A 147 3.09 -24.69 -12.35
N LYS A 148 4.02 -24.36 -11.45
CA LYS A 148 4.81 -25.20 -10.53
C LYS A 148 6.07 -25.76 -11.21
N ALA A 149 7.20 -25.24 -10.72
CA ALA A 149 8.56 -25.58 -11.07
C ALA A 149 8.98 -26.98 -10.57
N ALA A 150 9.95 -27.59 -11.27
CA ALA A 150 10.73 -28.73 -10.82
C ALA A 150 12.26 -28.43 -10.94
N THR A 151 12.86 -28.18 -9.77
CA THR A 151 14.13 -28.71 -9.24
C THR A 151 15.43 -28.88 -10.07
N LYS A 152 16.46 -28.13 -9.61
CA LYS A 152 17.81 -28.53 -9.11
C LYS A 152 18.90 -29.18 -10.02
N LYS A 153 19.96 -28.38 -10.25
CA LYS A 153 21.42 -28.59 -9.98
C LYS A 153 22.05 -30.01 -10.08
N LYS A 154 23.06 -30.20 -10.97
CA LYS A 154 24.51 -30.39 -10.64
C LYS A 154 25.37 -30.90 -11.84
N LYS A 155 26.47 -30.18 -12.11
CA LYS A 155 27.88 -30.54 -12.46
C LYS A 155 28.21 -31.43 -13.71
N PRO A 156 29.26 -31.09 -14.50
CA PRO A 156 29.66 -31.79 -15.72
C PRO A 156 30.64 -32.96 -15.47
N ALA A 157 30.63 -33.99 -16.34
CA ALA A 157 31.73 -34.93 -16.58
C ALA A 157 31.51 -35.76 -17.87
N ALA A 158 32.59 -36.02 -18.61
CA ALA A 158 32.70 -36.69 -19.91
C ALA A 158 32.24 -38.16 -19.95
N PRO A 159 32.12 -38.77 -21.14
CA PRO A 159 33.20 -39.63 -21.68
C PRO A 159 33.45 -39.39 -23.18
N LYS A 160 34.71 -39.22 -23.62
CA LYS A 160 35.62 -40.25 -24.17
C LYS A 160 35.05 -41.10 -25.30
N SER A 161 35.56 -40.82 -26.51
CA SER A 161 35.73 -41.76 -27.62
C SER A 161 36.28 -43.10 -27.16
N LYS A 162 35.73 -44.20 -27.68
CA LYS A 162 36.45 -45.31 -28.33
C LYS A 162 35.44 -46.36 -28.81
N GLU A 163 35.20 -46.41 -30.11
CA GLU A 163 35.34 -47.62 -30.94
C GLU A 163 35.61 -47.17 -32.38
#